data_AF-A0A183D0R2-F1
#
_entry.id   AF-A0A183D0R2-F1
#
_cell.length_a   1.000
_cell.length_b   1.000
_cell.length_c   1.000
_cell.angle_alpha   90.00
_cell.angle_beta   90.00
_cell.angle_gamma   90.00
#
_symmetry.space_group_name_H-M   'P 1'
#
loop_
_entity.id
_entity.type
_entity.pdbx_description
1 polymer ?
#
loop_
_entity_poly.entity_id
_entity_poly.type
_entity_poly.pdbx_seq_one_letter_code
_entity_poly.pdbx_strand_id
1 'polypeptide(L)'
;MEEASAPDLSTCRFHQNLQLLQCTIEAKRRAEIGEICVPKRRRQHSSGTSFYSFIDYFFDSHFNKIADEEDFFDAQEELDSTGSIEYQPDGRLRPSGSLCLLHYPDRRMYEPITQSRAPITEDMLEKHTAYLSSLETVEDRIRAQLEPLFSDMEAFKFLFQIFNDFENFTVSNLIISILPILIKLAASQLLEESKLYFPVVGDRLLSFCKKAANCTRTGNLEDYLDAVKDMMLIESTIASCNMLYTQLIATNNKVFSFE
;
A
#
# COMPACT_ATOMS: atom_id res chain seq x y z
N MET A 1 20.68 -9.98 21.91
CA MET A 1 20.52 -8.53 22.12
C MET A 1 21.05 -7.87 20.85
N GLU A 2 20.27 -7.97 19.77
CA GLU A 2 20.65 -7.43 18.46
C GLU A 2 19.38 -7.44 17.59
N GLU A 3 18.61 -6.37 17.67
CA GLU A 3 17.68 -6.01 16.60
C GLU A 3 17.97 -4.54 16.32
N ALA A 4 18.85 -4.34 15.35
CA ALA A 4 19.29 -3.04 14.92
C ALA A 4 18.07 -2.23 14.47
N SER A 5 17.70 -1.21 15.25
CA SER A 5 17.57 0.19 14.81
C SER A 5 16.85 0.45 13.46
N ALA A 6 15.90 -0.38 13.05
CA ALA A 6 15.04 -0.07 11.92
C ALA A 6 13.83 0.71 12.46
N PRO A 7 13.54 1.92 11.95
CA PRO A 7 12.31 2.60 12.32
C PRO A 7 11.13 1.74 11.91
N ASP A 8 10.18 1.59 12.82
CA ASP A 8 8.92 0.92 12.52
C ASP A 8 8.15 1.75 11.49
N LEU A 9 8.26 1.36 10.23
CA LEU A 9 7.65 2.06 9.11
C LEU A 9 6.13 1.79 9.04
N SER A 10 5.60 0.88 9.87
CA SER A 10 4.17 0.59 9.91
C SER A 10 3.33 1.80 10.34
N THR A 11 3.91 2.76 11.05
CA THR A 11 3.24 4.00 11.47
C THR A 11 3.41 5.15 10.46
N CYS A 12 4.17 4.95 9.39
CA CYS A 12 4.42 5.99 8.39
C CYS A 12 3.39 5.89 7.26
N ARG A 13 2.47 6.85 7.21
CA ARG A 13 1.44 6.92 6.16
C ARG A 13 2.05 6.97 4.75
N PHE A 14 3.18 7.66 4.58
CA PHE A 14 3.89 7.68 3.30
C PHE A 14 4.39 6.29 2.90
N HIS A 15 4.94 5.52 3.85
CA HIS A 15 5.36 4.15 3.59
C HIS A 15 4.18 3.25 3.22
N GLN A 16 3.07 3.35 3.93
CA GLN A 16 1.84 2.61 3.62
C GLN A 16 1.32 2.94 2.21
N ASN A 17 1.31 4.23 1.83
CA ASN A 17 0.90 4.67 0.50
C ASN A 17 1.85 4.15 -0.60
N LEU A 18 3.17 4.15 -0.35
CA LEU A 18 4.15 3.57 -1.27
C LEU A 18 3.96 2.05 -1.43
N GLN A 19 3.70 1.33 -0.34
CA GLN A 19 3.42 -0.11 -0.39
C GLN A 19 2.19 -0.40 -1.25
N LEU A 20 1.10 0.35 -1.07
CA LEU A 20 -0.10 0.17 -1.87
C LEU A 20 0.13 0.48 -3.35
N LEU A 21 0.87 1.56 -3.64
CA LEU A 21 1.25 1.90 -5.01
C LEU A 21 2.05 0.76 -5.64
N GLN A 22 3.01 0.20 -4.91
CA GLN A 22 3.81 -0.93 -5.37
C GLN A 22 2.95 -2.18 -5.61
N CYS A 23 2.02 -2.51 -4.72
CA CYS A 23 1.07 -3.60 -4.94
C CYS A 23 0.24 -3.39 -6.22
N THR A 24 -0.14 -2.15 -6.52
CA THR A 24 -0.91 -1.80 -7.72
C THR A 24 -0.09 -1.94 -8.99
N ILE A 25 1.17 -1.46 -8.98
CA ILE A 25 2.11 -1.62 -10.09
C ILE A 25 2.37 -3.10 -10.37
N GLU A 26 2.57 -3.90 -9.33
CA GLU A 26 2.78 -5.34 -9.48
C GLU A 26 1.51 -6.04 -9.99
N ALA A 27 0.32 -5.65 -9.54
CA ALA A 27 -0.93 -6.18 -10.06
C ALA A 27 -1.10 -5.86 -11.56
N LYS A 28 -0.77 -4.63 -11.98
CA LYS A 28 -0.77 -4.23 -13.39
C LYS A 28 0.24 -5.04 -14.21
N ARG A 29 1.48 -5.16 -13.72
CA ARG A 29 2.53 -5.95 -14.37
C ARG A 29 2.12 -7.43 -14.54
N ARG A 30 1.45 -8.03 -13.55
CA ARG A 30 0.92 -9.41 -13.64
C ARG A 30 -0.20 -9.52 -14.69
N ALA A 31 -1.04 -8.49 -14.83
CA ALA A 31 -2.06 -8.46 -15.87
C ALA A 31 -1.46 -8.36 -17.28
N GLU A 32 -0.44 -7.53 -17.47
CA GLU A 32 0.26 -7.33 -18.76
C GLU A 32 1.07 -8.55 -19.21
N ILE A 33 1.74 -9.24 -18.26
CA ILE A 33 2.51 -10.47 -18.55
C ILE A 33 1.58 -11.68 -18.76
N GLY A 34 0.27 -11.53 -18.52
CA GLY A 34 -0.71 -12.61 -18.63
C GLY A 34 -0.68 -13.61 -17.46
N GLU A 35 0.11 -13.34 -16.42
CA GLU A 35 0.11 -14.09 -15.15
C GLU A 35 -1.08 -13.67 -14.27
N ILE A 36 -2.30 -13.87 -14.77
CA ILE A 36 -3.49 -13.77 -13.94
C ILE A 36 -3.73 -15.13 -13.28
N CYS A 37 -3.11 -15.34 -12.10
CA CYS A 37 -3.73 -16.15 -11.05
C CYS A 37 -4.77 -15.28 -10.34
N VAL A 38 -5.92 -15.07 -10.96
CA VAL A 38 -7.12 -14.57 -10.29
C VAL A 38 -8.20 -15.66 -10.44
N PRO A 39 -8.92 -16.02 -9.37
CA PRO A 39 -10.10 -16.87 -9.49
C PRO A 39 -11.10 -16.15 -10.39
N LYS A 40 -11.30 -16.65 -11.62
CA LYS A 40 -12.35 -16.18 -12.55
C LYS A 40 -13.73 -16.30 -11.87
N ARG A 41 -14.18 -15.25 -11.20
CA ARG A 41 -15.62 -15.01 -11.03
C ARG A 41 -16.14 -14.47 -12.36
N ARG A 42 -16.61 -15.37 -13.24
CA ARG A 42 -17.49 -14.98 -14.34
C ARG A 42 -18.80 -14.45 -13.77
N ARG A 43 -19.19 -13.23 -14.16
CA ARG A 43 -20.60 -12.83 -14.23
C ARG A 43 -21.06 -12.97 -15.67
N GLN A 44 -22.20 -13.62 -15.82
CA GLN A 44 -23.05 -13.58 -17.01
C GLN A 44 -23.56 -12.14 -17.20
N HIS A 45 -23.69 -11.72 -18.46
CA HIS A 45 -24.57 -10.64 -18.94
C HIS A 45 -24.90 -9.51 -17.94
N SER A 46 -23.95 -8.61 -17.73
CA SER A 46 -24.23 -7.20 -17.43
C SER A 46 -22.95 -6.43 -17.70
N SER A 47 -23.06 -5.37 -18.50
CA SER A 47 -22.02 -4.43 -18.90
C SER A 47 -21.29 -3.86 -17.67
N GLY A 48 -20.31 -4.59 -17.16
CA GLY A 48 -19.54 -4.26 -15.97
C GLY A 48 -18.09 -4.56 -16.25
N THR A 49 -17.36 -3.54 -16.68
CA THR A 49 -15.90 -3.53 -16.79
C THR A 49 -15.31 -4.08 -15.48
N SER A 50 -14.50 -5.14 -15.56
CA SER A 50 -13.81 -5.72 -14.40
C SER A 50 -13.03 -4.63 -13.67
N PHE A 51 -13.01 -4.64 -12.33
CA PHE A 51 -12.27 -3.70 -11.49
C PHE A 51 -10.83 -3.45 -11.99
N TYR A 52 -10.15 -4.52 -12.41
CA TYR A 52 -8.80 -4.44 -12.98
C TYR A 52 -8.73 -3.84 -14.39
N SER A 53 -9.75 -4.08 -15.23
CA SER A 53 -9.86 -3.46 -16.56
C SER A 53 -10.27 -1.99 -16.48
N PHE A 54 -11.03 -1.60 -15.45
CA PHE A 54 -11.35 -0.22 -15.15
C PHE A 54 -10.14 0.54 -14.60
N ILE A 55 -9.36 -0.08 -13.71
CA ILE A 55 -8.07 0.46 -13.26
C ILE A 55 -7.14 0.65 -14.46
N ASP A 56 -7.04 -0.34 -15.36
CA ASP A 56 -6.16 -0.23 -16.53
C ASP A 56 -6.57 0.92 -17.46
N TYR A 57 -7.87 1.03 -17.80
CA TYR A 57 -8.40 2.17 -18.56
C TYR A 57 -8.24 3.51 -17.82
N PHE A 58 -8.35 3.52 -16.49
CA PHE A 58 -8.14 4.73 -15.67
C PHE A 58 -6.68 5.19 -15.69
N PHE A 59 -5.72 4.28 -15.51
CA PHE A 59 -4.30 4.58 -15.62
C PHE A 59 -3.93 5.02 -17.04
N ASP A 60 -4.42 4.31 -18.05
CA ASP A 60 -4.14 4.62 -19.45
C ASP A 60 -4.76 5.97 -19.85
N SER A 61 -5.98 6.27 -19.38
CA SER A 61 -6.62 7.58 -19.58
C SER A 61 -5.90 8.72 -18.84
N HIS A 62 -5.37 8.50 -17.63
CA HIS A 62 -4.71 9.57 -16.85
C HIS A 62 -3.27 9.84 -17.30
N PHE A 63 -2.55 8.81 -17.79
CA PHE A 63 -1.21 8.98 -18.36
C PHE A 63 -1.25 9.45 -19.82
N ASN A 64 -2.20 8.98 -20.63
CA ASN A 64 -2.34 9.44 -22.02
C ASN A 64 -3.00 10.83 -22.11
N LYS A 65 -3.75 11.31 -21.10
CA LYS A 65 -4.25 12.71 -21.08
C LYS A 65 -3.18 13.79 -20.91
N ILE A 66 -1.92 13.41 -20.71
CA ILE A 66 -0.78 14.36 -20.78
C ILE A 66 -0.33 14.57 -22.24
N ALA A 67 -0.81 13.75 -23.19
CA ALA A 67 -0.50 13.87 -24.60
C ALA A 67 -1.77 13.64 -25.45
N ASP A 68 -2.33 14.75 -25.93
CA ASP A 68 -3.38 14.83 -26.95
C ASP A 68 -4.83 14.70 -26.45
N GLU A 69 -5.46 15.87 -26.31
CA GLU A 69 -6.91 16.04 -26.43
C GLU A 69 -7.33 15.71 -27.88
N GLU A 70 -8.51 15.11 -28.04
CA GLU A 70 -9.19 14.71 -29.28
C GLU A 70 -8.97 13.25 -29.75
N ASP A 71 -9.86 12.34 -29.30
CA ASP A 71 -10.67 11.50 -30.22
C ASP A 71 -11.57 10.51 -29.44
N PHE A 72 -12.88 10.79 -29.47
CA PHE A 72 -13.96 9.94 -28.97
C PHE A 72 -14.41 9.04 -30.13
N PHE A 73 -14.05 7.75 -30.11
CA PHE A 73 -14.27 6.85 -31.24
C PHE A 73 -15.68 6.25 -31.26
N ASP A 74 -16.30 6.35 -32.43
CA ASP A 74 -17.61 5.82 -32.83
C ASP A 74 -17.70 4.29 -32.68
N ALA A 75 -18.84 3.82 -32.17
CA ALA A 75 -19.20 2.40 -32.13
C ALA A 75 -19.72 1.97 -33.50
N GLN A 76 -19.16 0.92 -34.10
CA GLN A 76 -19.70 0.34 -35.32
C GLN A 76 -20.04 -1.15 -35.16
N GLU A 77 -21.28 -1.45 -35.57
CA GLU A 77 -22.01 -2.71 -35.47
C GLU A 77 -21.41 -3.88 -36.25
N GLU A 78 -21.71 -5.08 -35.75
CA GLU A 78 -21.46 -6.40 -36.35
C GLU A 78 -22.08 -6.57 -37.75
N LEU A 79 -21.37 -7.29 -38.61
CA LEU A 79 -21.93 -7.97 -39.77
C LEU A 79 -21.40 -9.41 -39.83
N ASP A 80 -22.26 -10.35 -39.46
CA ASP A 80 -22.12 -11.78 -39.72
C ASP A 80 -22.20 -12.08 -41.22
N SER A 81 -21.34 -12.95 -41.77
CA SER A 81 -21.77 -13.90 -42.82
C SER A 81 -20.81 -15.08 -43.10
N THR A 82 -21.42 -16.26 -43.18
CA THR A 82 -21.15 -17.41 -44.09
C THR A 82 -19.98 -18.37 -43.86
N GLY A 83 -20.30 -19.45 -43.14
CA GLY A 83 -20.23 -20.86 -43.60
C GLY A 83 -19.05 -21.36 -44.43
N SER A 84 -18.14 -22.11 -43.80
CA SER A 84 -17.45 -23.26 -44.40
C SER A 84 -17.25 -24.32 -43.31
N ILE A 85 -17.61 -25.58 -43.58
CA ILE A 85 -17.35 -26.70 -42.65
C ILE A 85 -15.86 -27.04 -42.78
N GLU A 86 -15.02 -26.26 -42.13
CA GLU A 86 -13.62 -26.61 -41.87
C GLU A 86 -13.56 -27.58 -40.69
N TYR A 87 -12.85 -28.69 -40.88
CA TYR A 87 -12.53 -29.65 -39.82
C TYR A 87 -11.59 -28.96 -38.80
N GLN A 88 -12.16 -28.18 -37.88
CA GLN A 88 -11.41 -27.57 -36.79
C GLN A 88 -11.16 -28.64 -35.71
N PRO A 89 -9.92 -28.78 -35.19
CA PRO A 89 -9.64 -29.71 -34.12
C PRO A 89 -10.45 -29.36 -32.86
N ASP A 90 -11.18 -30.33 -32.33
CA ASP A 90 -11.98 -30.17 -31.11
C ASP A 90 -11.15 -29.62 -29.93
N GLY A 91 -11.78 -28.78 -29.12
CA GLY A 91 -11.15 -28.21 -27.93
C GLY A 91 -10.35 -26.92 -28.17
N ARG A 92 -10.39 -26.32 -29.37
CA ARG A 92 -9.75 -25.03 -29.69
C ARG A 92 -10.81 -23.94 -29.84
N LEU A 93 -10.71 -22.88 -29.04
CA LEU A 93 -11.63 -21.74 -29.09
C LEU A 93 -11.21 -20.73 -30.17
N ARG A 94 -9.96 -20.23 -30.10
CA ARG A 94 -9.40 -19.24 -31.03
C ARG A 94 -7.86 -19.22 -30.95
N PRO A 95 -7.15 -18.75 -31.99
CA PRO A 95 -5.71 -18.54 -31.90
C PRO A 95 -5.36 -17.50 -30.83
N SER A 96 -4.33 -17.77 -30.03
CA SER A 96 -3.85 -16.91 -28.95
C SER A 96 -2.97 -15.78 -29.51
N GLY A 97 -3.56 -14.87 -30.28
CA GLY A 97 -2.85 -13.76 -30.92
C GLY A 97 -1.72 -14.22 -31.85
N SER A 98 -0.51 -13.67 -31.67
CA SER A 98 0.70 -14.00 -32.43
C SER A 98 1.58 -15.07 -31.77
N LEU A 99 1.15 -15.67 -30.65
CA LEU A 99 1.97 -16.63 -29.91
C LEU A 99 2.09 -17.97 -30.63
N CYS A 100 3.31 -18.51 -30.69
CA CYS A 100 3.63 -19.83 -31.23
C CYS A 100 4.13 -20.78 -30.13
N LEU A 101 4.12 -22.09 -30.40
CA LEU A 101 4.60 -23.10 -29.47
C LEU A 101 6.12 -22.98 -29.24
N LEU A 102 6.56 -23.14 -27.99
CA LEU A 102 7.97 -22.95 -27.58
C LEU A 102 8.97 -23.79 -28.40
N HIS A 103 8.61 -25.01 -28.79
CA HIS A 103 9.47 -25.92 -29.56
C HIS A 103 9.12 -25.97 -31.05
N TYR A 104 8.06 -25.25 -31.47
CA TYR A 104 7.56 -25.22 -32.86
C TYR A 104 7.12 -23.79 -33.21
N PRO A 105 8.05 -22.90 -33.59
CA PRO A 105 7.77 -21.49 -33.84
C PRO A 105 6.88 -21.25 -35.07
N ASP A 106 6.75 -22.25 -35.94
CA ASP A 106 5.86 -22.31 -37.09
C ASP A 106 4.40 -22.62 -36.73
N ARG A 107 4.13 -23.03 -35.48
CA ARG A 107 2.80 -23.46 -35.03
C ARG A 107 2.22 -22.47 -34.01
N ARG A 108 1.11 -21.84 -34.38
CA ARG A 108 0.36 -20.94 -33.48
C ARG A 108 -0.26 -21.70 -32.32
N MET A 109 -0.24 -21.05 -31.16
CA MET A 109 -0.91 -21.51 -29.95
C MET A 109 -2.42 -21.18 -30.04
N TYR A 110 -3.27 -22.10 -29.59
CA TYR A 110 -4.73 -21.92 -29.56
C TYR A 110 -5.22 -21.93 -28.11
N GLU A 111 -6.21 -21.11 -27.81
CA GLU A 111 -6.90 -21.08 -26.51
C GLU A 111 -7.72 -22.38 -26.36
N PRO A 112 -7.45 -23.22 -25.35
CA PRO A 112 -8.22 -24.43 -25.14
C PRO A 112 -9.63 -24.10 -24.60
N ILE A 113 -10.64 -24.89 -24.97
CA ILE A 113 -11.99 -24.77 -24.41
C ILE A 113 -11.91 -25.16 -22.92
N THR A 114 -11.98 -24.15 -22.05
CA THR A 114 -11.98 -24.36 -20.59
C THR A 114 -13.35 -24.82 -20.11
N GLN A 115 -13.38 -25.73 -19.13
CA GLN A 115 -14.61 -26.08 -18.43
C GLN A 115 -15.20 -24.82 -17.78
N SER A 116 -16.53 -24.70 -17.84
CA SER A 116 -17.23 -23.66 -17.08
C SER A 116 -16.93 -23.82 -15.58
N ARG A 117 -16.96 -22.72 -14.84
CA ARG A 117 -16.76 -22.74 -13.38
C ARG A 117 -17.70 -23.77 -12.78
N ALA A 118 -17.17 -24.61 -11.88
CA ALA A 118 -18.00 -25.54 -11.13
C ALA A 118 -19.17 -24.76 -10.51
N PRO A 119 -20.41 -25.21 -10.70
CA PRO A 119 -21.57 -24.56 -10.11
C PRO A 119 -21.38 -24.43 -8.59
N ILE A 120 -21.92 -23.36 -8.02
CA ILE A 120 -21.97 -23.20 -6.56
C ILE A 120 -22.64 -24.46 -5.98
N THR A 121 -22.00 -25.05 -4.98
CA THR A 121 -22.58 -26.19 -4.26
C THR A 121 -23.73 -25.70 -3.39
N GLU A 122 -24.73 -26.56 -3.19
CA GLU A 122 -25.89 -26.27 -2.35
C GLU A 122 -25.48 -25.79 -0.96
N ASP A 123 -24.49 -26.42 -0.33
CA ASP A 123 -23.97 -26.03 0.99
C ASP A 123 -23.48 -24.57 1.05
N MET A 124 -22.90 -24.05 -0.04
CA MET A 124 -22.40 -22.68 -0.11
C MET A 124 -23.56 -21.70 -0.33
N LEU A 125 -24.60 -22.12 -1.03
CA LEU A 125 -25.84 -21.36 -1.18
C LEU A 125 -26.63 -21.31 0.13
N GLU A 126 -26.72 -22.43 0.85
CA GLU A 126 -27.42 -22.53 2.14
C GLU A 126 -26.75 -21.67 3.22
N LYS A 127 -25.41 -21.64 3.26
CA LYS A 127 -24.68 -20.71 4.15
C LYS A 127 -24.96 -19.25 3.86
N HIS A 128 -24.98 -18.87 2.57
CA HIS A 128 -25.22 -17.49 2.17
C HIS A 128 -26.67 -17.07 2.43
N THR A 129 -27.64 -17.97 2.21
CA THR A 129 -29.06 -17.73 2.50
C THR A 129 -29.32 -17.66 4.01
N ALA A 130 -28.75 -18.56 4.81
CA ALA A 130 -28.83 -18.52 6.26
C ALA A 130 -28.23 -17.23 6.84
N TYR A 131 -27.09 -16.77 6.30
CA TYR A 131 -26.49 -15.49 6.68
C TYR A 131 -27.44 -14.31 6.39
N LEU A 132 -28.01 -14.23 5.18
CA LEU A 132 -28.98 -13.18 4.84
C LEU A 132 -30.27 -13.25 5.68
N SER A 133 -30.74 -14.45 6.01
CA SER A 133 -31.90 -14.65 6.89
C SER A 133 -31.63 -14.28 8.35
N SER A 134 -30.36 -14.34 8.80
CA SER A 134 -29.98 -13.92 10.15
C SER A 134 -29.97 -12.40 10.35
N LEU A 135 -29.97 -11.62 9.26
CA LEU A 135 -29.98 -10.16 9.31
C LEU A 135 -31.41 -9.64 9.47
N GLU A 136 -31.68 -8.91 10.56
CA GLU A 136 -33.03 -8.43 10.92
C GLU A 136 -33.56 -7.37 9.95
N THR A 137 -32.72 -6.42 9.53
CA THR A 137 -33.16 -5.28 8.72
C THR A 137 -33.03 -5.53 7.22
N VAL A 138 -33.92 -4.91 6.43
CA VAL A 138 -33.85 -4.94 4.95
C VAL A 138 -32.57 -4.26 4.46
N GLU A 139 -32.13 -3.21 5.15
CA GLU A 139 -30.93 -2.45 4.83
C GLU A 139 -29.65 -3.27 5.01
N ASP A 140 -29.54 -4.05 6.09
CA ASP A 140 -28.38 -4.91 6.33
C ASP A 140 -28.30 -6.05 5.31
N ARG A 141 -29.45 -6.59 4.89
CA ARG A 141 -29.51 -7.60 3.80
C ARG A 141 -29.04 -7.02 2.47
N ILE A 142 -29.47 -5.81 2.14
CA ILE A 142 -29.03 -5.08 0.93
C ILE A 142 -27.53 -4.78 1.03
N ARG A 143 -27.04 -4.31 2.19
CA ARG A 143 -25.63 -4.04 2.42
C ARG A 143 -24.78 -5.30 2.25
N ALA A 144 -25.16 -6.41 2.87
CA ALA A 144 -24.46 -7.69 2.76
C ALA A 144 -24.39 -8.22 1.32
N GLN A 145 -25.45 -8.01 0.53
CA GLN A 145 -25.47 -8.38 -0.89
C GLN A 145 -24.57 -7.48 -1.76
N LEU A 146 -24.40 -6.22 -1.36
CA LEU A 146 -23.60 -5.22 -2.05
C LEU A 146 -22.17 -5.11 -1.52
N GLU A 147 -21.84 -5.76 -0.41
CA GLU A 147 -20.55 -5.68 0.28
C GLU A 147 -19.33 -5.94 -0.63
N PRO A 148 -19.36 -6.92 -1.56
CA PRO A 148 -18.28 -7.10 -2.51
C PRO A 148 -18.10 -5.92 -3.48
N LEU A 149 -19.18 -5.21 -3.84
CA LEU A 149 -19.14 -4.05 -4.72
C LEU A 149 -18.63 -2.81 -3.98
N PHE A 150 -19.03 -2.62 -2.72
CA PHE A 150 -18.54 -1.53 -1.88
C PHE A 150 -17.04 -1.66 -1.59
N SER A 151 -16.57 -2.87 -1.29
CA SER A 151 -15.13 -3.13 -1.08
C SER A 151 -14.29 -2.68 -2.26
N ASP A 152 -14.70 -3.02 -3.49
CA ASP A 152 -13.98 -2.63 -4.71
C ASP A 152 -14.05 -1.11 -4.93
N MET A 153 -15.22 -0.50 -4.75
CA MET A 153 -15.40 0.94 -4.95
C MET A 153 -14.61 1.79 -3.93
N GLU A 154 -14.53 1.34 -2.67
CA GLU A 154 -13.74 1.99 -1.63
C GLU A 154 -12.24 1.85 -1.88
N ALA A 155 -11.79 0.68 -2.33
CA ALA A 155 -10.41 0.47 -2.75
C ALA A 155 -10.02 1.42 -3.90
N PHE A 156 -10.92 1.63 -4.87
CA PHE A 156 -10.71 2.59 -5.96
C PHE A 156 -10.63 4.04 -5.46
N LYS A 157 -11.56 4.46 -4.60
CA LYS A 157 -11.57 5.80 -4.01
C LYS A 157 -10.27 6.09 -3.27
N PHE A 158 -9.79 5.12 -2.50
CA PHE A 158 -8.54 5.24 -1.76
C PHE A 158 -7.32 5.31 -2.68
N LEU A 159 -7.29 4.49 -3.74
CA LEU A 159 -6.23 4.54 -4.74
C LEU A 159 -6.17 5.91 -5.44
N PHE A 160 -7.33 6.42 -5.88
CA PHE A 160 -7.45 7.72 -6.52
C PHE A 160 -6.96 8.84 -5.60
N GLN A 161 -7.35 8.78 -4.33
CA GLN A 161 -6.88 9.72 -3.32
C GLN A 161 -5.35 9.68 -3.18
N ILE A 162 -4.75 8.49 -3.14
CA ILE A 162 -3.29 8.33 -3.08
C ILE A 162 -2.61 8.93 -4.31
N PHE A 163 -3.13 8.70 -5.52
CA PHE A 163 -2.58 9.29 -6.74
C PHE A 163 -2.61 10.81 -6.69
N ASN A 164 -3.75 11.39 -6.33
CA ASN A 164 -3.90 12.83 -6.20
C ASN A 164 -3.01 13.41 -5.07
N ASP A 165 -2.84 12.68 -3.97
CA ASP A 165 -1.94 13.04 -2.87
C ASP A 165 -0.47 13.03 -3.31
N PHE A 166 -0.07 12.09 -4.19
CA PHE A 166 1.28 12.01 -4.76
C PHE A 166 1.54 13.03 -5.87
N GLU A 167 0.54 13.32 -6.71
CA GLU A 167 0.63 14.32 -7.78
C GLU A 167 0.80 15.73 -7.21
N ASN A 168 0.09 16.02 -6.11
CA ASN A 168 0.18 17.29 -5.40
C ASN A 168 1.17 17.25 -4.21
N PHE A 169 2.10 16.28 -4.22
CA PHE A 169 2.96 16.03 -3.07
C PHE A 169 4.04 17.09 -2.93
N THR A 170 3.90 17.93 -1.92
CA THR A 170 4.89 18.97 -1.60
C THR A 170 5.95 18.47 -0.61
N VAL A 171 7.08 19.19 -0.54
CA VAL A 171 8.11 18.95 0.48
C VAL A 171 7.55 19.08 1.91
N SER A 172 6.56 19.95 2.11
CA SER A 172 5.86 20.07 3.41
C SER A 172 5.14 18.76 3.78
N ASN A 173 4.42 18.15 2.82
CA ASN A 173 3.72 16.88 3.02
C ASN A 173 4.70 15.73 3.31
N LEU A 174 5.86 15.75 2.67
CA LEU A 174 6.94 14.80 2.93
C LEU A 174 7.44 14.90 4.37
N ILE A 175 7.74 16.12 4.83
CA ILE A 175 8.21 16.38 6.19
C ILE A 175 7.21 15.87 7.21
N ILE A 176 5.92 16.22 7.06
CA ILE A 176 4.85 15.78 7.97
C ILE A 176 4.73 14.26 7.99
N SER A 177 4.85 13.61 6.83
CA SER A 177 4.69 12.16 6.73
C SER A 177 5.86 11.37 7.33
N ILE A 178 7.06 11.96 7.34
CA ILE A 178 8.29 11.35 7.88
C ILE A 178 8.48 11.68 9.38
N LEU A 179 7.85 12.74 9.88
CA LEU A 179 7.95 13.21 11.26
C LEU A 179 7.76 12.13 12.34
N PRO A 180 6.77 11.20 12.23
CA PRO A 180 6.61 10.12 13.21
C PRO A 180 7.84 9.20 13.30
N ILE A 181 8.48 8.92 12.17
CA ILE A 181 9.70 8.12 12.11
C ILE A 181 10.86 8.87 12.77
N LEU A 182 11.03 10.16 12.45
CA LEU A 182 12.12 10.97 12.97
C LEU A 182 12.06 11.11 14.49
N ILE A 183 10.87 11.35 15.05
CA ILE A 183 10.68 11.44 16.50
C ILE A 183 10.97 10.11 17.19
N LYS A 184 10.52 8.97 16.61
CA LYS A 184 10.79 7.65 17.17
C LYS A 184 12.29 7.32 17.16
N LEU A 185 12.99 7.69 16.08
CA LEU A 185 14.44 7.52 15.95
C LEU A 185 15.19 8.41 16.95
N ALA A 186 14.83 9.69 17.03
CA ALA A 186 15.43 10.64 17.95
C ALA A 186 15.24 10.21 19.41
N ALA A 187 14.05 9.71 19.77
CA ALA A 187 13.79 9.18 21.11
C ALA A 187 14.65 7.95 21.45
N SER A 188 14.85 7.06 20.48
CA SER A 188 15.71 5.89 20.65
C SER A 188 17.18 6.29 20.81
N GLN A 189 17.67 7.22 19.99
CA GLN A 189 19.03 7.73 20.07
C GLN A 189 19.28 8.44 21.41
N LEU A 190 18.35 9.28 21.84
CA LEU A 190 18.46 10.00 23.11
C LEU A 190 18.47 9.05 24.32
N LEU A 191 17.75 7.94 24.22
CA LEU A 191 17.74 6.89 25.26
C LEU A 191 19.07 6.15 25.35
N GLU A 192 19.75 5.93 24.21
CA GLU A 192 21.09 5.36 24.17
C GLU A 192 22.14 6.32 24.78
N GLU A 193 22.14 7.59 24.36
CA GLU A 193 23.09 8.61 24.83
C GLU A 193 22.93 8.96 26.32
N SER A 194 21.71 8.84 26.84
CA SER A 194 21.41 9.19 28.24
C SER A 194 21.65 8.06 29.25
N LYS A 195 22.09 6.87 28.82
CA LYS A 195 22.33 5.72 29.71
C LYS A 195 23.23 6.05 30.91
N LEU A 196 24.26 6.87 30.70
CA LEU A 196 25.22 7.26 31.74
C LEU A 196 24.69 8.37 32.67
N TYR A 197 23.66 9.10 32.25
CA TYR A 197 23.09 10.26 32.94
C TYR A 197 21.63 10.04 33.35
N PHE A 198 21.17 8.78 33.33
CA PHE A 198 19.80 8.39 33.65
C PHE A 198 19.30 8.94 35.00
N PRO A 199 20.10 9.01 36.09
CA PRO A 199 19.64 9.61 37.35
C PRO A 199 19.29 11.11 37.27
N VAL A 200 19.83 11.82 36.28
CA VAL A 200 19.64 13.28 36.13
C VAL A 200 18.55 13.59 35.11
N VAL A 201 18.46 12.79 34.05
CA VAL A 201 17.63 13.06 32.88
C VAL A 201 16.44 12.11 32.76
N GLY A 202 16.42 11.00 33.50
CA GLY A 202 15.50 9.87 33.33
C GLY A 202 14.02 10.23 33.38
N ASP A 203 13.58 11.07 34.33
CA ASP A 203 12.17 11.46 34.43
C ASP A 203 11.70 12.31 33.24
N ARG A 204 12.57 13.22 32.77
CA ARG A 204 12.30 14.06 31.59
C ARG A 204 12.29 13.23 30.32
N LEU A 205 13.24 12.31 30.20
CA LEU A 205 13.33 11.36 29.09
C LEU A 205 12.10 10.46 29.02
N LEU A 206 11.65 9.91 30.15
CA LEU A 206 10.47 9.07 30.20
C LEU A 206 9.20 9.85 29.81
N SER A 207 9.07 11.09 30.27
CA SER A 207 7.98 11.99 29.86
C SER A 207 8.01 12.27 28.36
N PHE A 208 9.20 12.56 27.81
CA PHE A 208 9.40 12.77 26.38
C PHE A 208 9.06 11.51 25.56
N CYS A 209 9.54 10.32 25.95
CA CYS A 209 9.22 9.07 25.26
C CYS A 209 7.72 8.79 25.23
N LYS A 210 7.00 9.08 26.33
CA LYS A 210 5.53 8.97 26.37
C LYS A 210 4.87 9.97 25.42
N LYS A 211 5.33 11.22 25.42
CA LYS A 211 4.83 12.26 24.51
C LYS A 211 5.09 11.88 23.05
N ALA A 212 6.30 11.49 22.70
CA ALA A 212 6.71 11.00 21.38
C ALA A 212 5.80 9.85 20.88
N ALA A 213 5.51 8.87 21.73
CA ALA A 213 4.59 7.77 21.39
C ALA A 213 3.15 8.26 21.15
N ASN A 214 2.70 9.25 21.92
CA ASN A 214 1.37 9.85 21.75
C ASN A 214 1.28 10.68 20.46
N CYS A 215 2.32 11.45 20.10
CA CYS A 215 2.37 12.22 18.86
C CYS A 215 2.16 11.33 17.63
N THR A 216 2.72 10.11 17.64
CA THR A 216 2.54 9.13 16.56
C THR A 216 1.10 8.62 16.44
N ARG A 217 0.33 8.60 17.55
CA ARG A 217 -1.10 8.23 17.53
C ARG A 217 -2.02 9.38 17.16
N THR A 218 -1.73 10.60 17.62
CA THR A 218 -2.58 11.77 17.37
C THR A 218 -2.37 12.35 15.98
N GLY A 219 -1.13 12.32 15.48
CA GLY A 219 -0.78 12.90 14.18
C GLY A 219 -0.85 14.43 14.13
N ASN A 220 -1.02 15.10 15.28
CA ASN A 220 -1.13 16.56 15.35
C ASN A 220 0.25 17.22 15.36
N LEU A 221 0.48 18.18 14.46
CA LEU A 221 1.75 18.90 14.30
C LEU A 221 2.18 19.65 15.57
N GLU A 222 1.23 20.20 16.35
CA GLU A 222 1.55 20.92 17.60
C GLU A 222 2.19 19.99 18.64
N ASP A 223 1.67 18.76 18.76
CA ASP A 223 2.22 17.76 19.68
C ASP A 223 3.67 17.41 19.31
N TYR A 224 3.97 17.32 18.00
CA TYR A 224 5.33 17.08 17.51
C TYR A 224 6.26 18.26 17.82
N LEU A 225 5.82 19.50 17.64
CA LEU A 225 6.62 20.67 17.97
C LEU A 225 6.95 20.73 19.47
N ASP A 226 5.99 20.39 20.32
CA ASP A 226 6.22 20.35 21.76
C ASP A 226 7.13 19.18 22.17
N ALA A 227 7.02 18.03 21.52
CA ALA A 227 7.97 16.93 21.72
C ALA A 227 9.40 17.33 21.31
N VAL A 228 9.57 18.05 20.20
CA VAL A 228 10.88 18.55 19.76
C VAL A 228 11.46 19.55 20.77
N LYS A 229 10.65 20.44 21.36
CA LYS A 229 11.12 21.36 22.41
C LYS A 229 11.63 20.60 23.64
N ASP A 230 10.88 19.59 24.09
CA ASP A 230 11.28 18.75 25.23
C ASP A 230 12.59 17.99 24.93
N MET A 231 12.74 17.49 23.70
CA MET A 231 13.96 16.84 23.22
C MET A 231 15.17 17.77 23.30
N MET A 232 15.07 19.01 22.78
CA MET A 232 16.17 19.98 22.81
C MET A 232 16.63 20.31 24.24
N LEU A 233 15.69 20.40 25.19
CA LEU A 233 16.02 20.64 26.60
C LEU A 233 16.82 19.48 27.20
N ILE A 234 16.43 18.25 26.84
CA ILE A 234 17.14 17.05 27.28
C ILE A 234 18.55 17.00 26.67
N GLU A 235 18.67 17.24 25.36
CA GLU A 235 19.96 17.28 24.66
C GLU A 235 20.91 18.34 25.25
N SER A 236 20.39 19.54 25.55
CA SER A 236 21.17 20.60 26.20
C SER A 236 21.70 20.18 27.57
N THR A 237 20.91 19.42 28.33
CA THR A 237 21.32 18.88 29.63
C THR A 237 22.41 17.83 29.47
N ILE A 238 22.25 16.89 28.53
CA ILE A 238 23.25 15.85 28.22
C ILE A 238 24.56 16.49 27.74
N ALA A 239 24.49 17.48 26.84
CA ALA A 239 25.68 18.20 26.36
C ALA A 239 26.43 18.89 27.50
N SER A 240 25.70 19.48 28.46
CA SER A 240 26.29 20.10 29.65
C SER A 240 26.98 19.07 30.54
N CYS A 241 26.37 17.89 30.76
CA CYS A 241 26.97 16.79 31.49
C CYS A 241 28.25 16.27 30.81
N ASN A 242 28.24 16.11 29.48
CA ASN A 242 29.39 15.68 28.70
C ASN A 242 30.55 16.70 28.78
N MET A 243 30.24 17.99 28.75
CA MET A 243 31.23 19.05 28.91
C MET A 243 31.90 18.99 30.28
N LEU A 244 31.11 18.85 31.36
CA LEU A 244 31.64 18.71 32.72
C LEU A 244 32.49 17.45 32.88
N TYR A 245 32.03 16.33 32.34
CA TYR A 245 32.77 15.06 32.36
C TYR A 245 34.13 15.20 31.66
N THR A 246 34.17 15.84 30.50
CA THR A 246 35.41 16.09 29.75
C THR A 246 36.37 16.99 30.54
N GLN A 247 35.86 18.04 31.18
CA GLN A 247 36.66 18.92 32.04
C GLN A 247 37.22 18.19 33.27
N LEU A 248 36.44 17.29 33.88
CA LEU A 248 36.85 16.50 35.03
C LEU A 248 37.96 15.51 34.65
N ILE A 249 37.84 14.83 33.50
CA ILE A 249 38.91 13.96 33.00
C ILE A 249 40.18 14.77 32.71
N ALA A 250 40.05 15.92 32.04
CA ALA A 250 41.20 16.76 31.68
C ALA A 250 41.95 17.30 32.91
N THR A 251 41.23 17.62 33.99
CA THR A 251 41.83 18.05 35.26
C THR A 251 42.48 16.88 36.00
N ASN A 252 41.84 15.72 36.03
CA ASN A 252 42.41 14.52 36.65
C ASN A 252 43.72 14.09 35.97
N ASN A 253 43.78 14.10 34.63
CA ASN A 253 44.99 13.79 33.88
C ASN A 253 46.12 14.80 34.11
N LYS A 254 45.81 16.08 34.37
CA LYS A 254 46.82 17.08 34.75
C LYS A 254 47.39 16.79 36.13
N VAL A 255 46.58 16.34 37.09
CA VAL A 255 47.03 16.01 38.45
C VAL A 255 48.01 14.83 38.43
N PHE A 256 47.79 13.81 37.59
CA PHE A 256 48.69 12.65 37.45
C PHE A 256 49.98 12.91 36.63
N SER A 257 50.12 14.08 36.00
CA SER A 257 51.34 14.47 35.25
C SER A 257 52.33 15.31 36.06
N PHE A 258 52.04 15.56 37.35
CA PHE A 258 52.89 16.34 38.27
C PHE A 258 53.46 15.52 39.44
N GLU A 259 53.32 14.19 39.43
CA GLU A 259 54.11 13.24 40.24
C GLU A 259 55.20 12.59 39.39
#